data_AF-A0A847BHB9-F1
#
_entry.id   AF-A0A847BHB9-F1
#
_cell.length_a   1.000
_cell.length_b   1.000
_cell.length_c   1.000
_cell.angle_alpha   90.00
_cell.angle_beta   90.00
_cell.angle_gamma   90.00
#
_symmetry.space_group_name_H-M   'P 1'
#
loop_
_entity.id
_entity.type
_entity.pdbx_description
1 polymer ?
#
loop_
_entity_poly.entity_id
_entity_poly.type
_entity_poly.pdbx_seq_one_letter_code
_entity_poly.pdbx_strand_id
1 'polypeptide(L)'
;MVLTIREHFPPRGELETPAVLRALVAAHRHLAELKGVARSMPNERLLMSTLSLQEAQSSSEIENIITTQDALYRYQVQPGSVDPASKEVAWYAQSMEVGFQAVQASGLLRLSTILEVQATLEGNDA
;
A
#
# COMPACT_ATOMS: atom_id res chain seq x y z
N MET A 1 26.76 8.83 -0.62
CA MET A 1 26.71 9.49 0.70
C MET A 1 25.73 8.67 1.54
N VAL A 2 26.20 7.84 2.47
CA VAL A 2 25.31 6.97 3.27
C VAL A 2 24.58 7.88 4.26
N LEU A 3 23.28 8.09 4.06
CA LEU A 3 22.45 8.79 5.03
C LEU A 3 22.37 7.92 6.29
N THR A 4 23.09 8.31 7.34
CA THR A 4 23.00 7.66 8.64
C THR A 4 21.62 7.94 9.23
N ILE A 5 20.73 6.94 9.25
CA ILE A 5 19.37 7.02 9.82
C ILE A 5 19.34 7.67 11.21
N ARG A 6 20.39 7.46 12.02
CA ARG A 6 20.55 8.03 13.36
C ARG A 6 20.65 9.54 13.41
N GLU A 7 21.00 10.21 12.30
CA GLU A 7 21.07 11.66 12.22
C GLU A 7 19.69 12.30 11.96
N HIS A 8 18.76 11.52 11.42
CA HIS A 8 17.45 12.00 10.97
C HIS A 8 16.28 11.43 11.80
N PHE A 9 16.51 10.34 12.54
CA PHE A 9 15.50 9.68 13.36
C PHE A 9 16.01 9.37 14.79
N PRO A 10 15.24 9.72 15.85
CA PRO A 10 14.00 10.49 15.79
C PRO A 10 14.27 11.95 15.37
N PRO A 11 13.30 12.63 14.74
CA PRO A 11 13.45 14.02 14.32
C PRO A 11 13.80 14.89 15.54
N ARG A 12 14.83 15.71 15.43
CA ARG A 12 15.22 16.65 16.47
C ARG A 12 14.34 17.90 16.35
N GLY A 13 13.40 18.09 17.28
CA GLY A 13 12.52 19.26 17.29
C GLY A 13 11.14 18.96 17.87
N GLU A 14 10.28 19.97 17.89
CA GLU A 14 8.88 19.81 18.27
C GLU A 14 8.12 19.11 17.13
N LEU A 15 7.57 17.93 17.41
CA LEU A 15 6.82 17.14 16.43
C LEU A 15 5.40 17.68 16.23
N GLU A 16 4.79 18.18 17.32
CA GLU A 16 3.41 18.65 17.34
C GLU A 16 3.33 20.15 17.09
N THR A 17 3.45 20.54 15.82
CA THR A 17 3.31 21.96 15.46
C THR A 17 1.84 22.36 15.28
N PRO A 18 1.46 23.63 15.53
CA PRO A 18 0.10 24.09 15.31
C PRO A 18 -0.42 23.88 13.87
N ALA A 19 0.47 23.91 12.87
CA ALA A 19 0.09 23.65 11.47
C ALA A 19 -0.27 22.17 11.27
N VAL A 20 0.55 21.25 11.79
CA VAL A 20 0.30 19.80 11.72
C VAL A 20 -0.97 19.44 12.49
N LEU A 21 -1.16 19.98 13.70
CA LEU A 21 -2.36 19.71 14.51
C LEU A 21 -3.65 20.21 13.84
N ARG A 22 -3.62 21.33 13.11
CA ARG A 22 -4.78 21.79 12.32
C ARG A 22 -5.07 20.85 11.15
N ALA A 23 -4.05 20.37 10.43
CA ALA A 23 -4.22 19.42 9.34
C ALA A 23 -4.71 18.05 9.83
N LEU A 24 -4.23 17.61 11.00
CA LEU A 24 -4.61 16.36 11.66
C LEU A 24 -6.13 16.26 11.85
N VAL A 25 -6.81 17.34 12.23
CA VAL A 25 -8.27 17.33 12.45
C VAL A 25 -9.02 16.93 11.19
N ALA A 26 -8.66 17.51 10.04
CA ALA A 26 -9.31 17.21 8.77
C ALA A 26 -9.00 15.78 8.29
N ALA A 27 -7.73 15.36 8.38
CA ALA A 27 -7.31 14.01 8.01
C ALA A 27 -7.99 12.95 8.88
N HIS A 28 -8.02 13.14 10.20
CA HIS A 28 -8.67 12.21 11.14
C HIS A 28 -10.16 12.09 10.86
N ARG A 29 -10.86 13.21 10.58
CA ARG A 29 -12.29 13.18 10.24
C ARG A 29 -12.56 12.26 9.03
N HIS A 30 -11.84 12.46 7.94
CA HIS A 30 -12.06 11.69 6.71
C HIS A 30 -11.64 10.21 6.85
N LEU A 31 -10.58 9.93 7.61
CA LEU A 31 -10.22 8.54 7.94
C LEU A 31 -11.28 7.86 8.81
N ALA A 32 -11.88 8.58 9.77
CA ALA A 32 -12.95 8.05 10.61
C ALA A 32 -14.24 7.79 9.80
N GLU A 33 -14.59 8.69 8.88
CA GLU A 33 -15.70 8.50 7.94
C GLU A 33 -15.50 7.24 7.08
N LEU A 34 -14.32 7.11 6.45
CA LEU A 34 -13.97 5.92 5.65
C LEU A 34 -14.05 4.64 6.49
N LYS A 35 -13.48 4.64 7.71
CA LYS A 35 -13.53 3.49 8.62
C LYS A 35 -14.97 3.13 9.01
N GLY A 36 -15.83 4.11 9.21
CA GLY A 36 -17.25 3.91 9.49
C GLY A 36 -18.00 3.30 8.31
N VAL A 37 -17.81 3.86 7.12
CA VAL A 37 -18.43 3.37 5.88
C VAL A 37 -17.97 1.95 5.56
N ALA A 38 -16.66 1.67 5.62
CA ALA A 38 -16.11 0.34 5.39
C ALA A 38 -16.80 -0.71 6.28
N ARG A 39 -16.93 -0.43 7.58
CA ARG A 39 -17.61 -1.34 8.54
C ARG A 39 -19.08 -1.60 8.26
N SER A 40 -19.75 -0.73 7.50
CA SER A 40 -21.15 -0.93 7.11
C SER A 40 -21.29 -1.79 5.86
N MET A 41 -20.19 -2.08 5.15
CA MET A 41 -20.22 -2.87 3.93
C MET A 41 -20.36 -4.36 4.24
N PRO A 42 -21.19 -5.11 3.49
CA PRO A 42 -21.33 -6.55 3.64
C PRO A 42 -20.02 -7.32 3.41
N ASN A 43 -19.11 -6.76 2.61
CA ASN A 43 -17.81 -7.36 2.31
C ASN A 43 -16.73 -6.27 2.20
N GLU A 44 -16.08 -5.98 3.33
CA GLU A 44 -14.96 -5.03 3.42
C GLU A 44 -13.79 -5.38 2.49
N ARG A 45 -13.62 -6.67 2.16
CA ARG A 45 -12.53 -7.15 1.30
C ARG A 45 -12.61 -6.60 -0.12
N LEU A 46 -13.82 -6.21 -0.58
CA LEU A 46 -13.98 -5.56 -1.88
C LEU A 46 -13.23 -4.22 -1.93
N LEU A 47 -13.33 -3.40 -0.87
CA LEU A 47 -12.60 -2.13 -0.80
C LEU A 47 -11.09 -2.34 -0.82
N MET A 48 -10.59 -3.31 -0.05
CA MET A 48 -9.15 -3.62 -0.06
C MET A 48 -8.72 -3.99 -1.48
N SER A 49 -9.42 -4.93 -2.14
CA SER A 49 -9.04 -5.36 -3.48
C SER A 49 -9.06 -4.25 -4.54
N THR A 50 -10.02 -3.33 -4.50
CA THR A 50 -10.16 -2.27 -5.49
C THR A 50 -9.23 -1.09 -5.21
N LEU A 51 -9.13 -0.67 -3.95
CA LEU A 51 -8.23 0.42 -3.55
C LEU A 51 -6.78 0.02 -3.69
N SER A 52 -6.42 -1.22 -3.35
CA SER A 52 -5.06 -1.73 -3.56
C SER A 52 -4.66 -1.73 -5.03
N LEU A 53 -5.58 -2.06 -5.94
CA LEU A 53 -5.30 -2.04 -7.37
C LEU A 53 -5.14 -0.61 -7.92
N GLN A 54 -6.00 0.31 -7.47
CA GLN A 54 -5.92 1.72 -7.85
C GLN A 54 -4.63 2.37 -7.33
N GLU A 55 -4.30 2.11 -6.07
CA GLU A 55 -3.06 2.59 -5.45
C GLU A 55 -1.83 2.03 -6.17
N ALA A 56 -1.81 0.72 -6.44
CA ALA A 56 -0.73 0.07 -7.17
C ALA A 56 -0.55 0.70 -8.56
N GLN A 57 -1.65 0.95 -9.29
CA GLN A 57 -1.60 1.59 -10.60
C GLN A 57 -1.02 3.01 -10.51
N SER A 58 -1.55 3.85 -9.62
CA SER A 58 -1.13 5.25 -9.48
C SER A 58 0.30 5.37 -8.97
N SER A 59 0.72 4.53 -8.03
CA SER A 59 2.11 4.46 -7.55
C SER A 59 3.06 4.02 -8.66
N SER A 60 2.68 3.02 -9.46
CA SER A 60 3.52 2.51 -10.56
C SER A 60 3.60 3.49 -11.74
N GLU A 61 2.56 4.28 -11.98
CA GLU A 61 2.56 5.34 -13.01
C GLU A 61 3.63 6.41 -12.72
N ILE A 62 3.87 6.74 -11.45
CA ILE A 62 4.95 7.65 -11.03
C ILE A 62 6.33 7.09 -11.43
N GLU A 63 6.49 5.76 -11.45
CA GLU A 63 7.73 5.06 -11.81
C GLU A 63 7.87 4.78 -13.31
N ASN A 64 6.98 5.31 -14.15
CA ASN A 64 6.89 5.09 -15.61
C ASN A 64 6.39 3.69 -16.01
N ILE A 65 5.72 2.97 -15.11
CA ILE A 65 5.05 1.70 -15.42
C ILE A 65 3.60 2.01 -15.81
N ILE A 66 3.34 2.09 -17.12
CA ILE A 66 2.03 2.46 -17.67
C ILE A 66 1.18 1.20 -17.88
N THR A 67 0.04 1.12 -17.18
CA THR A 67 -0.98 0.08 -17.40
C THR A 67 -2.39 0.65 -17.23
N THR A 68 -3.42 -0.12 -17.58
CA THR A 68 -4.83 0.28 -17.48
C THR A 68 -5.60 -0.62 -16.52
N GLN A 69 -6.66 -0.10 -15.91
CA GLN A 69 -7.53 -0.89 -15.02
C GLN A 69 -8.10 -2.12 -15.73
N ASP A 70 -8.48 -2.01 -17.01
CA ASP A 70 -8.96 -3.16 -17.80
C ASP A 70 -7.89 -4.24 -18.01
N ALA A 71 -6.62 -3.85 -18.16
CA ALA A 71 -5.51 -4.81 -18.24
C ALA A 71 -5.27 -5.50 -16.89
N LEU A 72 -5.36 -4.75 -15.79
CA LEU A 72 -5.22 -5.28 -14.42
C LEU A 72 -6.36 -6.22 -14.03
N TYR A 73 -7.61 -5.87 -14.34
CA TYR A 73 -8.75 -6.76 -14.09
C TYR A 73 -8.65 -8.05 -14.93
N ARG A 74 -8.21 -7.94 -16.20
CA ARG A 74 -7.95 -9.13 -17.03
C ARG A 74 -6.87 -10.02 -16.42
N TYR A 75 -5.80 -9.46 -15.87
CA TYR A 75 -4.77 -10.24 -15.17
C TYR A 75 -5.34 -11.05 -14.00
N GLN A 76 -6.22 -10.46 -13.18
CA GLN A 76 -6.82 -11.17 -12.04
C GLN A 76 -7.67 -12.39 -12.48
N VAL A 77 -8.27 -12.35 -13.67
CA VAL A 77 -9.14 -13.42 -14.19
C VAL A 77 -8.35 -14.42 -15.05
N GLN A 78 -7.38 -13.93 -15.83
CA GLN A 78 -6.56 -14.70 -16.77
C GLN A 78 -5.09 -14.23 -16.72
N PRO A 79 -4.27 -14.82 -15.82
CA PRO A 79 -2.87 -14.40 -15.63
C PRO A 79 -1.95 -14.69 -16.82
N GLY A 80 -2.36 -15.57 -17.74
CA GLY A 80 -1.49 -16.13 -18.78
C GLY A 80 -1.29 -15.27 -20.04
N SER A 81 -1.91 -14.10 -20.16
CA SER A 81 -1.98 -13.35 -21.43
C SER A 81 -1.62 -11.86 -21.35
N VAL A 82 -0.80 -11.43 -20.38
CA VAL A 82 -0.69 -10.00 -20.05
C VAL A 82 0.77 -9.50 -20.08
N ASP A 83 0.92 -8.22 -20.38
CA ASP A 83 2.20 -7.52 -20.51
C ASP A 83 2.94 -7.39 -19.16
N PRO A 84 4.28 -7.20 -19.19
CA PRO A 84 5.09 -7.09 -17.97
C PRO A 84 4.65 -5.98 -17.00
N ALA A 85 4.17 -4.84 -17.49
CA ALA A 85 3.77 -3.72 -16.64
C ALA A 85 2.52 -4.09 -15.80
N SER A 86 1.53 -4.72 -16.42
CA SER A 86 0.36 -5.24 -15.70
C SER A 86 0.72 -6.30 -14.65
N LYS A 87 1.77 -7.10 -14.90
CA LYS A 87 2.28 -8.09 -13.95
C LYS A 87 2.92 -7.42 -12.72
N GLU A 88 3.75 -6.40 -12.92
CA GLU A 88 4.39 -5.65 -11.83
C GLU A 88 3.36 -4.95 -10.93
N VAL A 89 2.37 -4.28 -11.53
CA VAL A 89 1.29 -3.65 -10.75
C VAL A 89 0.44 -4.67 -9.99
N ALA A 90 0.22 -5.86 -10.56
CA ALA A 90 -0.50 -6.93 -9.86
C ALA A 90 0.31 -7.49 -8.67
N TRP A 91 1.63 -7.64 -8.81
CA TRP A 91 2.52 -8.02 -7.71
C TRP A 91 2.54 -6.97 -6.61
N TYR A 92 2.49 -5.68 -6.95
CA TYR A 92 2.34 -4.61 -5.98
C TYR A 92 1.02 -4.75 -5.19
N ALA A 93 -0.11 -4.93 -5.89
CA ALA A 93 -1.40 -5.12 -5.20
C ALA A 93 -1.39 -6.36 -4.30
N GLN A 94 -0.74 -7.44 -4.75
CA GLN A 94 -0.59 -8.67 -3.97
C GLN A 94 0.29 -8.48 -2.73
N SER A 95 1.41 -7.75 -2.84
CA SER A 95 2.32 -7.51 -1.72
C SER A 95 1.64 -6.69 -0.61
N MET A 96 0.77 -5.75 -0.95
CA MET A 96 -0.05 -5.03 0.02
C MET A 96 -1.00 -5.94 0.80
N GLU A 97 -1.68 -6.87 0.12
CA GLU A 97 -2.57 -7.84 0.78
C GLU A 97 -1.78 -8.75 1.72
N VAL A 98 -0.61 -9.25 1.29
CA VAL A 98 0.29 -10.07 2.12
C VAL A 98 0.73 -9.30 3.38
N GLY A 99 1.19 -8.06 3.21
CA GLY A 99 1.60 -7.21 4.34
C GLY A 99 0.45 -6.93 5.30
N PHE A 100 -0.73 -6.63 4.78
CA PHE A 100 -1.94 -6.40 5.59
C PHE A 100 -2.31 -7.63 6.41
N GLN A 101 -2.33 -8.82 5.80
CA GLN A 101 -2.64 -10.08 6.49
C GLN A 101 -1.59 -10.39 7.57
N ALA A 102 -0.30 -10.21 7.28
CA ALA A 102 0.78 -10.45 8.24
C ALA A 102 0.69 -9.51 9.46
N VAL A 103 0.36 -8.23 9.25
CA VAL A 103 0.14 -7.27 10.34
C VAL A 103 -1.12 -7.61 11.12
N GLN A 104 -2.22 -7.98 10.45
CA GLN A 104 -3.46 -8.37 11.10
C GLN A 104 -3.27 -9.60 11.99
N ALA A 105 -2.56 -10.62 11.50
CA ALA A 105 -2.31 -11.86 12.22
C ALA A 105 -1.38 -11.68 13.43
N SER A 106 -0.34 -10.86 13.28
CA SER A 106 0.67 -10.70 14.33
C SER A 106 0.43 -9.51 15.27
N GLY A 107 -0.45 -8.58 14.89
CA GLY A 107 -0.71 -7.32 15.57
C GLY A 107 0.42 -6.29 15.47
N LEU A 108 1.50 -6.57 14.72
CA LEU A 108 2.71 -5.75 14.66
C LEU A 108 3.22 -5.63 13.23
N LEU A 109 3.79 -4.46 12.89
CA LEU A 109 4.61 -4.29 11.70
C LEU A 109 6.07 -4.66 12.05
N ARG A 110 6.54 -5.80 11.53
CA ARG A 110 7.86 -6.34 11.84
C ARG A 110 8.78 -6.24 10.62
N LEU A 111 10.09 -6.34 10.83
CA LEU A 111 11.05 -6.44 9.73
C LEU A 111 10.71 -7.62 8.79
N SER A 112 10.29 -8.76 9.35
CA SER A 112 9.86 -9.91 8.56
C SER A 112 8.67 -9.60 7.65
N THR A 113 7.72 -8.77 8.10
CA THR A 113 6.60 -8.30 7.28
C THR A 113 7.11 -7.50 6.09
N ILE A 114 8.07 -6.62 6.31
CA ILE A 114 8.65 -5.78 5.25
C ILE A 114 9.38 -6.64 4.22
N LEU A 115 10.17 -7.62 4.68
CA LEU A 115 10.88 -8.56 3.80
C LEU A 115 9.90 -9.40 2.97
N GLU A 116 8.81 -9.87 3.58
CA GLU A 116 7.78 -10.64 2.87
C GLU A 116 7.04 -9.81 1.81
N VAL A 117 6.74 -8.55 2.12
CA VAL A 117 6.16 -7.60 1.17
C VAL A 117 7.13 -7.34 0.01
N GLN A 118 8.40 -7.09 0.28
CA GLN A 118 9.39 -6.86 -0.78
C GLN A 118 9.57 -8.10 -1.65
N ALA A 119 9.65 -9.30 -1.05
CA ALA A 119 9.80 -10.52 -1.82
C ALA A 119 8.60 -10.79 -2.74
N THR A 120 7.40 -10.46 -2.27
CA THR A 120 6.16 -10.55 -3.07
C THR A 120 6.15 -9.52 -4.19
N LEU A 121 6.59 -8.29 -3.91
CA LEU A 121 6.64 -7.19 -4.88
C LEU A 121 7.61 -7.49 -6.03
N GLU A 122 8.80 -8.00 -5.72
CA GLU A 122 9.82 -8.30 -6.74
C GLU A 122 9.66 -9.69 -7.37
N GLY A 123 8.83 -10.55 -6.78
CA GLY A 123 8.65 -11.94 -7.20
C GLY A 123 9.91 -12.80 -6.99
N ASN A 124 10.77 -12.43 -6.05
CA ASN A 124 12.03 -13.10 -5.69
C ASN A 124 12.37 -12.83 -4.21
N ASP A 125 13.46 -13.40 -3.69
CA ASP A 125 13.88 -13.30 -2.27
C ASP A 125 15.24 -12.59 -2.07
N ALA A 126 15.61 -11.67 -2.97
CA ALA A 126 16.91 -10.98 -3.00
C ALA A 126 17.19 -10.03 -1.83
#